data_AF-A0A142EWA5-F1
#
_entry.id   AF-A0A142EWA5-F1
#
_cell.length_a   1.000
_cell.length_b   1.000
_cell.length_c   1.000
_cell.angle_alpha   90.00
_cell.angle_beta   90.00
_cell.angle_gamma   90.00
#
_symmetry.space_group_name_H-M   'P 1'
#
loop_
_entity.id
_entity.type
_entity.pdbx_description
1 polymer ?
#
loop_
_entity_poly.entity_id
_entity_poly.type
_entity_poly.pdbx_seq_one_letter_code
_entity_poly.pdbx_strand_id
1 'polypeptide(L)'
;ITQIMDDLEGFFMGMGYQVLTGPEVEEDHYNFEMMNIPKDHPARDMQETFYITNELLMRSQTSPMQARTMEKHDFTKGPLKMISPGVVYRRDDDDATHSHQFQQMEGLVIDKHITMADLKGTLLAMCQHVFGKDRTIRLRPSYFPFTEPSVEVDVSCF
;
A
#
# COMPACT_ATOMS: atom_id res chain seq x y z
N ILE A 1 -2.11 -14.73 10.10
CA ILE A 1 -1.96 -13.88 8.89
C ILE A 1 -3.24 -13.90 8.07
N THR A 2 -3.64 -15.04 7.50
CA THR A 2 -4.80 -15.16 6.60
C THR A 2 -6.10 -14.57 7.19
N GLN A 3 -6.41 -14.83 8.46
CA GLN A 3 -7.61 -14.29 9.11
C GLN A 3 -7.74 -12.76 9.08
N ILE A 4 -6.63 -12.04 9.27
CA ILE A 4 -6.64 -10.56 9.28
C ILE A 4 -6.78 -10.03 7.85
N MET A 5 -6.11 -10.67 6.89
CA MET A 5 -6.24 -10.29 5.47
C MET A 5 -7.66 -10.52 4.96
N ASP A 6 -8.24 -11.70 5.20
CA ASP A 6 -9.59 -12.03 4.77
C ASP A 6 -10.63 -11.07 5.37
N ASP A 7 -10.47 -10.70 6.65
CA ASP A 7 -11.34 -9.74 7.34
C ASP A 7 -11.25 -8.32 6.72
N LEU A 8 -10.04 -7.83 6.48
CA LEU A 8 -9.82 -6.53 5.85
C LEU A 8 -10.29 -6.51 4.39
N GLU A 9 -10.05 -7.58 3.63
CA GLU A 9 -10.59 -7.72 2.28
C GLU A 9 -12.12 -7.67 2.29
N GLY A 10 -12.76 -8.41 3.20
CA GLY A 10 -14.21 -8.37 3.40
C GLY A 10 -14.73 -6.97 3.71
N PHE A 11 -14.06 -6.24 4.61
CA PHE A 11 -14.37 -4.87 4.98
C PHE A 11 -14.31 -3.93 3.75
N PHE A 12 -13.21 -3.94 3.01
CA PHE A 12 -13.03 -3.07 1.84
C PHE A 12 -13.94 -3.44 0.66
N MET A 13 -14.19 -4.73 0.43
CA MET A 13 -15.20 -5.17 -0.54
C MET A 13 -16.60 -4.64 -0.17
N GLY A 14 -16.96 -4.63 1.11
CA GLY A 14 -18.19 -4.01 1.61
C GLY A 14 -18.29 -2.51 1.32
N MET A 15 -17.15 -1.82 1.17
CA MET A 15 -17.06 -0.41 0.77
C MET A 15 -16.98 -0.20 -0.76
N GLY A 16 -17.05 -1.28 -1.55
CA GLY A 16 -17.01 -1.24 -3.01
C GLY A 16 -15.61 -1.21 -3.61
N TYR A 17 -14.58 -1.63 -2.86
CA TYR A 17 -13.23 -1.80 -3.39
C TYR A 17 -13.11 -3.15 -4.09
N GLN A 18 -12.25 -3.20 -5.11
CA GLN A 18 -11.83 -4.43 -5.76
C GLN A 18 -10.53 -4.95 -5.14
N VAL A 19 -10.44 -6.27 -4.92
CA VAL A 19 -9.19 -6.90 -4.47
C VAL A 19 -8.38 -7.29 -5.70
N LEU A 20 -7.19 -6.73 -5.84
CA LEU A 20 -6.29 -6.96 -6.97
C LEU A 20 -4.94 -7.45 -6.47
N THR A 21 -4.43 -8.54 -7.05
CA THR A 21 -3.14 -9.12 -6.65
C THR A 21 -2.13 -9.07 -7.79
N GLY A 22 -0.87 -8.87 -7.43
CA GLY A 22 0.26 -8.83 -8.37
C GLY A 22 1.31 -9.91 -8.13
N PRO A 23 2.28 -10.05 -9.04
CA PRO A 23 3.40 -10.95 -8.85
C PRO A 23 4.31 -10.49 -7.70
N GLU A 24 5.06 -11.41 -7.11
CA GLU A 24 6.07 -11.11 -6.07
C GLU A 24 7.41 -10.73 -6.68
N VAL A 25 7.76 -11.33 -7.82
CA VAL A 25 8.86 -10.87 -8.67
C VAL A 25 8.34 -9.74 -9.54
N GLU A 26 8.95 -8.58 -9.41
CA GLU A 26 8.48 -7.34 -10.02
C GLU A 26 9.60 -6.66 -10.81
N GLU A 27 9.19 -5.87 -11.79
CA GLU A 27 10.09 -5.01 -12.54
C GLU A 27 10.39 -3.74 -11.73
N ASP A 28 11.66 -3.35 -11.70
CA ASP A 28 12.14 -2.11 -11.08
C ASP A 28 11.31 -0.89 -11.52
N HIS A 29 10.92 -0.85 -12.79
CA HIS A 29 10.07 0.18 -13.37
C HIS A 29 8.75 0.35 -12.59
N TYR A 30 8.04 -0.74 -12.30
CA TYR A 30 6.76 -0.69 -11.59
C TYR A 30 6.94 -0.55 -10.07
N ASN A 31 7.99 -1.15 -9.50
CA ASN A 31 8.25 -1.08 -8.06
C ASN A 31 8.76 0.30 -7.63
N PHE A 32 9.47 1.03 -8.48
CA PHE A 32 10.12 2.28 -8.12
C PHE A 32 9.80 3.45 -9.05
N GLU A 33 10.10 3.34 -10.34
CA GLU A 33 10.02 4.50 -11.26
C GLU A 33 8.60 5.06 -11.33
N MET A 34 7.60 4.16 -11.47
CA MET A 34 6.19 4.53 -11.51
C MET A 34 5.68 5.11 -10.17
N MET A 35 6.41 4.88 -9.08
CA MET A 35 6.13 5.43 -7.74
C MET A 35 6.97 6.69 -7.45
N ASN A 36 7.52 7.32 -8.49
CA ASN A 36 8.34 8.52 -8.38
C ASN A 36 9.60 8.32 -7.50
N ILE A 37 10.17 7.10 -7.50
CA ILE A 37 11.38 6.75 -6.77
C ILE A 37 12.56 6.71 -7.76
N PRO A 38 13.39 7.77 -7.82
CA PRO A 38 14.48 7.87 -8.78
C PRO A 38 15.63 6.90 -8.46
N LYS A 39 16.51 6.64 -9.44
CA LYS A 39 17.58 5.61 -9.36
C LYS A 39 18.58 5.82 -8.22
N ASP A 40 18.77 7.06 -7.79
CA ASP A 40 19.66 7.46 -6.70
C ASP A 40 18.96 7.48 -5.32
N HIS A 41 17.68 7.09 -5.25
CA HIS A 41 16.94 7.03 -3.99
C HIS A 41 17.41 5.87 -3.11
N PRO A 42 17.64 6.07 -1.80
CA PRO A 42 18.13 5.02 -0.89
C PRO A 42 17.29 3.73 -0.89
N ALA A 43 15.96 3.85 -1.01
CA ALA A 43 15.07 2.69 -1.09
C ALA A 43 15.35 1.72 -2.26
N ARG A 44 16.09 2.17 -3.29
CA ARG A 44 16.50 1.34 -4.44
C ARG A 44 17.87 0.69 -4.25
N ASP A 45 18.57 0.98 -3.16
CA ASP A 45 19.87 0.39 -2.86
C ASP A 45 19.74 -1.14 -2.74
N MET A 46 20.73 -1.87 -3.24
CA MET A 46 20.83 -3.33 -3.09
C MET A 46 20.95 -3.75 -1.62
N GLN A 47 21.28 -2.84 -0.71
CA GLN A 47 21.25 -3.10 0.73
C GLN A 47 19.82 -3.18 1.27
N GLU A 48 18.84 -2.53 0.63
CA GLU A 48 17.44 -2.43 1.10
C GLU A 48 16.50 -3.37 0.33
N THR A 49 16.83 -3.67 -0.94
CA THR A 49 15.96 -4.43 -1.86
C THR A 49 16.63 -5.70 -2.40
N PHE A 50 15.87 -6.80 -2.49
CA PHE A 50 16.33 -8.05 -3.08
C PHE A 50 16.26 -8.04 -4.61
N TYR A 51 17.34 -7.60 -5.27
CA TYR A 51 17.47 -7.70 -6.72
C TYR A 51 17.83 -9.13 -7.17
N ILE A 52 17.17 -9.59 -8.23
CA ILE A 52 17.47 -10.83 -8.96
C ILE A 52 18.37 -10.52 -10.15
N THR A 53 18.06 -9.43 -10.86
CA THR A 53 18.87 -8.83 -11.93
C THR A 53 18.88 -7.31 -11.74
N ASN A 54 19.46 -6.55 -12.66
CA ASN A 54 19.43 -5.07 -12.60
C ASN A 54 18.02 -4.48 -12.79
N GLU A 55 17.06 -5.26 -13.28
CA GLU A 55 15.72 -4.81 -13.65
C GLU A 55 14.61 -5.63 -12.96
N LEU A 56 14.93 -6.80 -12.40
CA LEU A 56 14.00 -7.67 -11.71
C LEU A 56 14.37 -7.80 -10.23
N LEU A 57 13.37 -7.74 -9.37
CA LEU A 57 13.53 -7.76 -7.91
C LEU A 57 12.34 -8.42 -7.22
N MET A 58 12.50 -8.80 -5.96
CA MET A 58 11.36 -9.14 -5.10
C MET A 58 10.71 -7.83 -4.62
N ARG A 59 9.41 -7.65 -4.86
CA ARG A 59 8.71 -6.39 -4.59
C ARG A 59 8.87 -5.93 -3.14
N SER A 60 9.19 -4.66 -2.94
CA SER A 60 9.33 -4.06 -1.60
C SER A 60 8.04 -3.41 -1.09
N GLN A 61 7.05 -3.29 -1.97
CA GLN A 61 5.73 -2.73 -1.72
C GLN A 61 4.70 -3.37 -2.67
N THR A 62 3.42 -3.20 -2.36
CA THR A 62 2.30 -3.65 -3.21
C THR A 62 1.83 -2.58 -4.21
N SER A 63 2.45 -1.39 -4.17
CA SER A 63 2.23 -0.27 -5.08
C SER A 63 2.40 -0.54 -6.58
N PRO A 64 3.23 -1.51 -7.06
CA PRO A 64 3.24 -1.89 -8.48
C PRO A 64 1.86 -2.15 -9.05
N MET A 65 0.97 -2.76 -8.25
CA MET A 65 -0.39 -3.06 -8.67
C MET A 65 -1.22 -1.81 -8.89
N GLN A 66 -0.96 -0.72 -8.16
CA GLN A 66 -1.63 0.55 -8.37
C GLN A 66 -1.32 1.09 -9.78
N ALA A 67 -0.04 1.15 -10.16
CA ALA A 67 0.39 1.62 -11.47
C ALA A 67 -0.17 0.74 -12.60
N ARG A 68 -0.01 -0.58 -12.50
CA ARG A 68 -0.53 -1.54 -13.50
C ARG A 68 -2.05 -1.46 -13.66
N THR A 69 -2.76 -1.17 -12.57
CA THR A 69 -4.22 -1.01 -12.62
C THR A 69 -4.61 0.32 -13.25
N MET A 70 -3.95 1.42 -12.88
CA MET A 70 -4.18 2.75 -13.48
C MET A 70 -3.95 2.76 -15.00
N GLU A 71 -2.92 2.07 -15.50
CA GLU A 71 -2.64 1.98 -16.95
C GLU A 71 -3.76 1.31 -17.75
N LYS A 72 -4.49 0.38 -17.12
CA LYS A 72 -5.53 -0.43 -17.77
C LYS A 72 -6.94 0.07 -17.47
N HIS A 73 -7.11 0.92 -16.45
CA HIS A 73 -8.42 1.35 -15.99
C HIS A 73 -9.05 2.34 -16.96
N ASP A 74 -10.30 2.08 -17.33
CA ASP A 74 -11.10 2.98 -18.14
C ASP A 74 -11.93 3.90 -17.23
N PHE A 75 -11.43 5.12 -17.01
CA PHE A 75 -12.09 6.12 -16.18
C PHE A 75 -13.44 6.62 -16.72
N THR A 76 -13.85 6.24 -17.94
CA THR A 76 -15.21 6.49 -18.42
C THR A 76 -16.24 5.55 -17.78
N LYS A 77 -15.79 4.41 -17.25
CA LYS A 77 -16.63 3.41 -16.58
C LYS A 77 -16.82 3.67 -15.08
N GLY A 78 -16.20 4.72 -14.55
CA GLY A 78 -16.35 5.14 -13.17
C GLY A 78 -15.03 5.18 -12.38
N PRO A 79 -15.13 5.38 -11.05
CA PRO A 79 -13.97 5.47 -10.18
C PRO A 79 -13.16 4.19 -10.14
N LEU A 80 -11.86 4.33 -9.86
CA LEU A 80 -11.02 3.22 -9.46
C LEU A 80 -11.01 3.15 -7.93
N LYS A 81 -11.46 2.04 -7.36
CA LYS A 81 -11.34 1.72 -5.93
C LYS A 81 -10.75 0.33 -5.80
N MET A 82 -9.53 0.23 -5.31
CA MET A 82 -8.83 -1.04 -5.21
C MET A 82 -8.07 -1.18 -3.90
N ILE A 83 -7.92 -2.41 -3.45
CA ILE A 83 -6.91 -2.82 -2.48
C ILE A 83 -6.01 -3.88 -3.09
N SER A 84 -4.76 -3.93 -2.66
CA SER A 84 -3.75 -4.89 -3.10
C SER A 84 -3.07 -5.53 -1.90
N PRO A 85 -3.62 -6.61 -1.34
CA PRO A 85 -2.94 -7.43 -0.34
C PRO A 85 -1.84 -8.28 -0.97
N GLY A 86 -0.74 -8.48 -0.25
CA GLY A 86 0.30 -9.40 -0.69
C GLY A 86 1.56 -9.41 0.17
N VAL A 87 2.38 -10.43 -0.06
CA VAL A 87 3.72 -10.56 0.52
C VAL A 87 4.66 -9.51 -0.08
N VAL A 88 5.47 -8.86 0.73
CA VAL A 88 6.55 -7.96 0.32
C VAL A 88 7.86 -8.34 1.00
N TYR A 89 8.97 -7.90 0.41
CA TYR A 89 10.31 -8.28 0.82
C TYR A 89 11.19 -7.06 1.06
N ARG A 90 11.93 -7.05 2.16
CA ARG A 90 12.92 -6.01 2.49
C ARG A 90 14.17 -6.67 3.05
N ARG A 91 15.36 -6.13 2.74
CA ARG A 91 16.62 -6.61 3.31
C ARG A 91 16.83 -6.06 4.72
N ASP A 92 15.88 -6.32 5.60
CA ASP A 92 16.01 -6.02 7.01
C ASP A 92 16.71 -7.19 7.73
N ASP A 93 17.55 -6.89 8.72
CA ASP A 93 18.07 -7.92 9.63
C ASP A 93 16.91 -8.48 10.44
N ASP A 94 16.68 -9.80 10.35
CA ASP A 94 15.61 -10.47 11.08
C ASP A 94 15.84 -10.28 12.60
N ASP A 95 14.85 -9.68 13.26
CA ASP A 95 14.81 -9.51 14.72
C ASP A 95 13.41 -9.83 15.27
N ALA A 96 13.15 -9.52 16.54
CA ALA A 96 11.86 -9.82 17.17
C ALA A 96 10.66 -9.05 16.59
N THR A 97 10.92 -7.99 15.81
CA THR A 97 9.94 -7.05 15.24
C THR A 97 10.07 -6.84 13.74
N HIS A 98 11.20 -7.23 13.14
CA HIS A 98 11.49 -7.12 11.71
C HIS A 98 11.66 -8.50 11.10
N SER A 99 11.05 -8.68 9.94
CA SER A 99 11.28 -9.84 9.11
C SER A 99 11.50 -9.39 7.67
N HIS A 100 12.46 -10.03 7.00
CA HIS A 100 12.73 -9.80 5.58
C HIS A 100 11.52 -10.07 4.67
N GLN A 101 10.51 -10.81 5.16
CA GLN A 101 9.28 -11.11 4.47
C GLN A 101 8.08 -10.82 5.39
N PHE A 102 7.18 -9.95 4.93
CA PHE A 102 5.94 -9.67 5.65
C PHE A 102 4.79 -9.38 4.69
N GLN A 103 3.61 -9.15 5.25
CA GLN A 103 2.37 -8.97 4.48
C GLN A 103 1.96 -7.51 4.54
N GLN A 104 1.66 -6.93 3.38
CA GLN A 104 1.24 -5.55 3.23
C GLN A 104 -0.07 -5.50 2.44
N MET A 105 -0.92 -4.53 2.74
CA MET A 105 -2.12 -4.22 1.97
C MET A 105 -2.11 -2.72 1.69
N GLU A 106 -2.15 -2.36 0.42
CA GLU A 106 -2.32 -0.98 0.00
C GLU A 106 -3.70 -0.73 -0.59
N GLY A 107 -4.22 0.48 -0.43
CA GLY A 107 -5.49 0.90 -1.00
C GLY A 107 -5.32 2.14 -1.87
N LEU A 108 -6.05 2.19 -2.98
CA LEU A 108 -6.09 3.32 -3.90
C LEU A 108 -7.53 3.65 -4.26
N VAL A 109 -7.87 4.95 -4.18
CA VAL A 109 -9.11 5.49 -4.72
C VAL A 109 -8.79 6.66 -5.64
N ILE A 110 -9.25 6.59 -6.88
CA ILE A 110 -9.15 7.67 -7.86
C ILE A 110 -10.54 7.95 -8.41
N ASP A 111 -11.02 9.16 -8.12
CA ASP A 111 -12.25 9.73 -8.67
C ASP A 111 -12.17 11.26 -8.64
N LYS A 112 -13.15 11.91 -9.29
CA LYS A 112 -13.37 13.35 -9.18
C LYS A 112 -13.73 13.70 -7.74
N HIS A 113 -13.15 14.80 -7.24
CA HIS A 113 -13.46 15.37 -5.93
C HIS A 113 -13.11 14.49 -4.72
N ILE A 114 -12.25 13.49 -4.88
CA ILE A 114 -11.65 12.79 -3.73
C ILE A 114 -10.74 13.76 -2.97
N THR A 115 -10.88 13.76 -1.65
CA THR A 115 -10.17 14.67 -0.75
C THR A 115 -9.46 13.90 0.37
N MET A 116 -8.61 14.62 1.10
CA MET A 116 -7.97 14.09 2.31
C MET A 116 -8.98 13.70 3.40
N ALA A 117 -10.18 14.30 3.39
CA ALA A 117 -11.24 13.94 4.33
C ALA A 117 -11.77 12.52 4.05
N ASP A 118 -11.85 12.12 2.78
CA ASP A 118 -12.27 10.77 2.38
C ASP A 118 -11.24 9.73 2.82
N LEU A 119 -9.94 10.03 2.64
CA LEU A 119 -8.85 9.19 3.14
C LEU A 119 -8.92 9.04 4.67
N LYS A 120 -9.05 10.16 5.40
CA LYS A 120 -9.18 10.15 6.85
C LYS A 120 -10.38 9.33 7.32
N GLY A 121 -11.54 9.49 6.67
CA GLY A 121 -12.75 8.75 6.99
C GLY A 121 -12.60 7.25 6.76
N THR A 122 -11.98 6.87 5.65
CA THR A 122 -11.70 5.47 5.30
C THR A 122 -10.77 4.81 6.32
N LEU A 123 -9.66 5.47 6.67
CA LEU A 123 -8.69 4.96 7.63
C LEU A 123 -9.29 4.87 9.05
N LEU A 124 -10.12 5.84 9.44
CA LEU A 124 -10.84 5.80 10.72
C LEU A 124 -11.80 4.60 10.76
N ALA A 125 -12.58 4.39 9.71
CA ALA A 125 -13.52 3.27 9.63
C ALA A 125 -12.79 1.92 9.68
N MET A 126 -11.67 1.79 8.97
CA MET A 126 -10.82 0.60 9.03
C MET A 126 -10.26 0.36 10.44
N CYS A 127 -9.69 1.40 11.08
CA CYS A 127 -9.19 1.28 12.44
C CYS A 127 -10.29 0.90 13.44
N GLN A 128 -11.50 1.41 13.27
CA GLN A 128 -12.65 1.07 14.11
C GLN A 128 -13.17 -0.35 13.88
N HIS A 129 -13.09 -0.85 12.65
CA HIS A 129 -13.39 -2.24 12.33
C HIS A 129 -12.41 -3.19 13.03
N VAL A 130 -11.11 -2.92 12.92
CA VAL A 130 -10.05 -3.79 13.47
C VAL A 130 -9.92 -3.68 14.99
N PHE A 131 -9.95 -2.47 15.55
CA PHE A 131 -9.59 -2.21 16.96
C PHE A 131 -10.77 -1.80 17.85
N GLY A 132 -12.00 -1.75 17.29
CA GLY A 132 -13.23 -1.42 17.99
C GLY A 132 -13.74 0.00 17.74
N LYS A 133 -15.04 0.22 17.95
CA LYS A 133 -15.74 1.44 17.52
C LYS A 133 -15.29 2.73 18.21
N ASP A 134 -14.72 2.64 19.41
CA ASP A 134 -14.33 3.81 20.21
C ASP A 134 -12.96 4.38 19.82
N ARG A 135 -12.32 3.83 18.78
CA ARG A 135 -10.98 4.23 18.36
C ARG A 135 -11.00 5.56 17.64
N THR A 136 -9.95 6.34 17.90
CA THR A 136 -9.66 7.59 17.21
C THR A 136 -8.33 7.48 16.48
N ILE A 137 -8.17 8.29 15.42
CA ILE A 137 -6.93 8.35 14.64
C ILE A 137 -6.32 9.75 14.66
N ARG A 138 -4.99 9.80 14.56
CA ARG A 138 -4.21 11.02 14.35
C ARG A 138 -3.45 10.91 13.04
N LEU A 139 -3.64 11.88 12.15
CA LEU A 139 -2.80 12.02 10.95
C LEU A 139 -1.58 12.88 11.30
N ARG A 140 -0.38 12.36 11.06
CA ARG A 140 0.88 13.09 11.17
C ARG A 140 1.45 13.33 9.77
N PRO A 141 1.95 14.52 9.45
CA PRO A 141 2.70 14.72 8.21
C PRO A 141 3.86 13.73 8.12
N SER A 142 4.05 13.16 6.94
CA SER A 142 5.19 12.31 6.59
C SER A 142 5.62 12.63 5.16
N TYR A 143 6.50 11.82 4.58
CA TYR A 143 6.94 11.97 3.20
C TYR A 143 6.98 10.61 2.51
N PHE A 144 6.20 10.48 1.43
CA PHE A 144 6.27 9.38 0.48
C PHE A 144 6.40 9.95 -0.93
N PRO A 145 7.35 9.48 -1.76
CA PRO A 145 7.59 10.05 -3.09
C PRO A 145 6.38 10.05 -4.04
N PHE A 146 5.41 9.16 -3.81
CA PHE A 146 4.21 8.95 -4.63
C PHE A 146 2.93 9.61 -4.10
N THR A 147 2.99 10.39 -3.01
CA THR A 147 1.83 11.13 -2.49
C THR A 147 2.16 12.54 -2.06
N GLU A 148 1.28 13.49 -2.36
CA GLU A 148 1.35 14.87 -1.85
C GLU A 148 -0.07 15.43 -1.66
N PRO A 149 -0.50 15.76 -0.44
CA PRO A 149 0.22 15.67 0.84
C PRO A 149 0.38 14.23 1.35
N SER A 150 1.48 13.97 2.07
CA SER A 150 1.80 12.67 2.69
C SER A 150 1.51 12.65 4.19
N VAL A 151 0.92 11.55 4.69
CA VAL A 151 0.65 11.36 6.13
C VAL A 151 0.88 9.93 6.60
N GLU A 152 1.20 9.80 7.89
CA GLU A 152 1.12 8.57 8.67
C GLU A 152 -0.09 8.62 9.61
N VAL A 153 -0.59 7.44 10.01
CA VAL A 153 -1.75 7.30 10.90
C VAL A 153 -1.32 6.64 12.19
N ASP A 154 -1.59 7.29 13.31
CA ASP A 154 -1.52 6.66 14.63
C ASP A 154 -2.95 6.35 15.11
N VAL A 155 -3.16 5.19 15.74
CA VAL A 155 -4.44 4.77 16.34
C VAL A 155 -4.35 4.78 17.87
N SER A 156 -5.42 5.21 18.55
CA SER A 156 -5.48 5.22 20.02
C SER A 156 -5.44 3.80 20.62
N CYS A 157 -4.47 3.54 21.51
CA CYS A 157 -4.33 2.29 22.26
C CYS A 157 -5.17 2.28 23.56
N PHE A 158 -5.21 1.14 24.26
CA PHE A 158 -5.89 0.94 25.55
C PHE A 158 -5.18 1.65 26.70
#